data_AF-A0A7Y9IV81-F1
#
_entry.id   AF-A0A7Y9IV81-F1
#
_cell.length_a   1.000
_cell.length_b   1.000
_cell.length_c   1.000
_cell.angle_alpha   90.00
_cell.angle_beta   90.00
_cell.angle_gamma   90.00
#
_symmetry.space_group_name_H-M   'P 1'
#
loop_
_entity.id
_entity.type
_entity.pdbx_description
1 polymer ?
#
loop_
_entity_poly.entity_id
_entity_poly.type
_entity_poly.pdbx_seq_one_letter_code
_entity_poly.pdbx_strand_id
1 'polypeptide(L)'
;MLEQQLVNALSLGCVYALFALGFTLVFGVLGVINLSHGAVFMAGAYIALQLVLKFDAPLWLAVVASAVGSGILGMLIDVLVLKRLRKRNAPHLIPMIATIGVAIVLNNGMQGVFGAETIRFPAGITPDDALEIGGMHVTVMELTIIFVSFALMAALMYTMKKTQLGRALRAIAESPKAASLLGINVEGLFLLTSFVAAALGGIAGVLIGLYSNAVFPLMGQPMLHKGIAVIILGGMGDIRGAMIGGLFLGFAEVLSVAYVGSTMRDAVAFGLLFLILLVRPQGLFGKVLERKA
;
A
#
# COMPACT_ATOMS: atom_id res chain seq x y z
N MET A 1 6.01 21.18 -19.57
CA MET A 1 5.06 21.38 -18.44
C MET A 1 4.16 20.17 -18.22
N LEU A 2 3.27 19.82 -19.16
CA LEU A 2 2.37 18.66 -19.00
C LEU A 2 3.11 17.31 -18.98
N GLU A 3 4.12 17.14 -19.83
CA GLU A 3 4.92 15.90 -19.90
C GLU A 3 5.61 15.57 -18.57
N GLN A 4 6.21 16.57 -17.91
CA GLN A 4 6.80 16.41 -16.57
C GLN A 4 5.74 16.04 -15.52
N GLN A 5 4.54 16.63 -15.58
CA GLN A 5 3.45 16.28 -14.68
C GLN A 5 2.95 14.86 -14.89
N LEU A 6 2.99 14.32 -16.12
CA LEU A 6 2.66 12.92 -16.39
C LEU A 6 3.67 11.97 -15.73
N VAL A 7 4.96 12.32 -15.73
CA VAL A 7 5.99 11.53 -15.04
C VAL A 7 5.79 11.58 -13.53
N ASN A 8 5.57 12.77 -12.95
CA ASN A 8 5.30 12.93 -11.52
C ASN A 8 4.04 12.18 -11.09
N ALA A 9 2.98 12.26 -11.91
CA ALA A 9 1.73 11.54 -11.73
C ALA A 9 1.93 10.03 -11.74
N LEU A 10 2.75 9.53 -12.68
CA LEU A 10 3.04 8.12 -12.80
C LEU A 10 3.83 7.60 -11.60
N SER A 11 4.86 8.34 -11.16
CA SER A 11 5.66 8.02 -9.97
C SER A 11 4.81 7.97 -8.71
N LEU A 12 4.03 9.02 -8.45
CA LEU A 12 3.15 9.09 -7.27
C LEU A 12 2.04 8.03 -7.32
N GLY A 13 1.43 7.86 -8.49
CA GLY A 13 0.39 6.85 -8.73
C GLY A 13 0.90 5.43 -8.53
N CYS A 14 2.16 5.14 -8.87
CA CYS A 14 2.80 3.86 -8.60
C CYS A 14 2.89 3.55 -7.11
N VAL A 15 3.26 4.53 -6.28
CA VAL A 15 3.30 4.37 -4.83
C VAL A 15 1.90 4.14 -4.25
N TYR A 16 0.90 4.87 -4.75
CA TYR A 16 -0.51 4.68 -4.34
C TYR A 16 -1.03 3.31 -4.74
N ALA A 17 -0.69 2.85 -5.94
CA ALA A 17 -1.02 1.51 -6.42
C ALA A 17 -0.38 0.43 -5.55
N LEU A 18 0.90 0.55 -5.18
CA LEU A 18 1.57 -0.41 -4.29
C LEU A 18 0.94 -0.47 -2.90
N PHE A 19 0.65 0.68 -2.30
CA PHE A 19 -0.02 0.75 -1.01
C PHE A 19 -1.41 0.10 -1.07
N ALA A 20 -2.20 0.48 -2.08
CA ALA A 20 -3.54 -0.07 -2.28
C ALA A 20 -3.51 -1.57 -2.60
N LEU A 21 -2.48 -2.07 -3.29
CA LEU A 21 -2.31 -3.50 -3.57
C LEU A 21 -2.10 -4.32 -2.31
N GLY A 22 -1.22 -3.88 -1.41
CA GLY A 22 -1.04 -4.55 -0.13
C GLY A 22 -2.35 -4.59 0.66
N PHE A 23 -3.04 -3.45 0.71
CA PHE A 23 -4.31 -3.32 1.41
C PHE A 23 -5.45 -4.14 0.76
N THR A 24 -5.46 -4.26 -0.58
CA THR A 24 -6.39 -5.10 -1.37
C THR A 24 -6.16 -6.57 -1.15
N LEU A 25 -4.89 -6.99 -1.02
CA LEU A 25 -4.55 -8.37 -0.76
C LEU A 25 -5.05 -8.82 0.63
N VAL A 26 -4.92 -7.97 1.64
CA VAL A 26 -5.48 -8.23 2.98
C VAL A 26 -7.00 -8.33 2.90
N PHE A 27 -7.66 -7.33 2.32
CA PHE A 27 -9.12 -7.33 2.24
C PHE A 27 -9.65 -8.51 1.43
N GLY A 28 -9.07 -8.79 0.26
CA GLY A 28 -9.53 -9.82 -0.66
C GLY A 28 -9.39 -11.24 -0.11
N VAL A 29 -8.39 -11.51 0.76
CA VAL A 29 -8.18 -12.84 1.34
C VAL A 29 -8.80 -12.95 2.73
N LEU A 30 -8.58 -11.97 3.62
CA LEU A 30 -9.04 -12.03 5.01
C LEU A 30 -10.47 -11.51 5.19
N GLY A 31 -11.02 -10.76 4.23
CA GLY A 31 -12.35 -10.13 4.35
C GLY A 31 -12.39 -8.99 5.38
N VAL A 32 -11.23 -8.45 5.78
CA VAL A 32 -11.11 -7.44 6.83
C VAL A 32 -10.35 -6.23 6.33
N ILE A 33 -10.86 -5.04 6.66
CA ILE A 33 -10.18 -3.76 6.43
C ILE A 33 -9.18 -3.53 7.57
N ASN A 34 -7.88 -3.71 7.28
CA ASN A 34 -6.81 -3.54 8.28
C ASN A 34 -6.32 -2.08 8.34
N LEU A 35 -6.90 -1.27 9.23
CA LEU A 35 -6.56 0.15 9.36
C LEU A 35 -5.17 0.40 9.98
N SER A 36 -4.47 -0.64 10.46
CA SER A 36 -3.07 -0.52 10.89
C SER A 36 -2.08 -0.47 9.72
N HIS A 37 -2.52 -0.74 8.49
CA HIS A 37 -1.64 -0.81 7.32
C HIS A 37 -0.84 0.49 7.09
N GLY A 38 -1.44 1.66 7.35
CA GLY A 38 -0.74 2.94 7.30
C GLY A 38 0.38 3.05 8.34
N ALA A 39 0.17 2.53 9.55
CA ALA A 39 1.23 2.52 10.57
C ALA A 39 2.37 1.55 10.22
N VAL A 40 2.06 0.42 9.57
CA VAL A 40 3.07 -0.54 9.07
C VAL A 40 3.88 0.03 7.89
N PHE A 41 3.21 0.80 7.01
CA PHE A 41 3.85 1.59 5.96
C PHE A 41 4.84 2.60 6.55
N MET A 42 4.42 3.34 7.58
CA MET A 42 5.30 4.26 8.28
C MET A 42 6.48 3.52 8.92
N ALA A 43 6.23 2.41 9.61
CA ALA A 43 7.28 1.61 10.22
C ALA A 43 8.32 1.13 9.20
N GLY A 44 7.89 0.72 8.00
CA GLY A 44 8.78 0.31 6.93
C GLY A 44 9.74 1.42 6.49
N ALA A 45 9.25 2.65 6.38
CA ALA A 45 10.12 3.76 6.03
C ALA A 45 11.13 4.08 7.14
N TYR A 46 10.71 4.04 8.41
CA TYR A 46 11.63 4.22 9.54
C TYR A 46 12.70 3.12 9.60
N ILE A 47 12.34 1.87 9.31
CA ILE A 47 13.31 0.76 9.26
C ILE A 47 14.37 1.04 8.18
N ALA A 48 13.96 1.41 6.97
CA ALA A 48 14.90 1.75 5.90
C ALA A 48 15.77 2.95 6.26
N LEU A 49 15.15 4.03 6.76
CA LEU A 49 15.82 5.26 7.16
C LEU A 49 16.87 5.00 8.24
N GLN A 50 16.57 4.19 9.25
CA GLN A 50 17.52 3.87 10.30
C GLN A 50 18.68 3.01 9.82
N LEU A 51 18.42 2.05 8.91
CA LEU A 51 19.48 1.26 8.31
C LEU A 51 20.47 2.13 7.54
N VAL A 52 19.93 3.07 6.78
CA VAL A 52 20.72 4.03 6.02
C VAL A 52 21.50 4.97 6.95
N LEU A 53 20.85 5.57 7.96
CA LEU A 53 21.47 6.58 8.82
C LEU A 53 22.50 6.02 9.80
N LYS A 54 22.29 4.82 10.34
CA LYS A 54 23.14 4.25 11.40
C LYS A 54 24.17 3.26 10.90
N PHE A 55 23.89 2.58 9.79
CA PHE A 55 24.72 1.48 9.28
C PHE A 55 25.28 1.77 7.89
N ASP A 56 25.06 2.98 7.34
CA ASP A 56 25.45 3.38 5.99
C ASP A 56 25.06 2.32 4.94
N ALA A 57 23.95 1.63 5.18
CA ALA A 57 23.52 0.51 4.36
C ALA A 57 23.07 1.01 2.99
N PRO A 58 23.38 0.28 1.91
CA PRO A 58 22.95 0.68 0.58
C PRO A 58 21.42 0.61 0.47
N LEU A 59 20.83 1.48 -0.36
CA LEU A 59 19.38 1.67 -0.43
C LEU A 59 18.61 0.37 -0.73
N TRP A 60 19.14 -0.47 -1.62
CA TRP A 60 18.51 -1.75 -1.96
C TRP A 60 18.38 -2.67 -0.74
N LEU A 61 19.39 -2.69 0.14
CA LEU A 61 19.35 -3.48 1.37
C LEU A 61 18.35 -2.88 2.36
N ALA A 62 18.26 -1.55 2.45
CA ALA A 62 17.27 -0.87 3.27
C ALA A 62 15.83 -1.15 2.81
N VAL A 63 15.58 -1.21 1.50
CA VAL A 63 14.27 -1.59 0.93
C VAL A 63 13.93 -3.04 1.26
N VAL A 64 14.87 -3.97 1.12
CA VAL A 64 14.65 -5.39 1.47
C VAL A 64 14.41 -5.55 2.98
N ALA A 65 15.19 -4.89 3.82
CA ALA A 65 15.01 -4.91 5.27
C ALA A 65 13.67 -4.29 5.69
N SER A 66 13.24 -3.22 5.02
CA SER A 66 11.91 -2.64 5.21
C SER A 66 10.81 -3.62 4.84
N ALA A 67 10.91 -4.30 3.69
CA ALA A 67 9.95 -5.30 3.25
C ALA A 67 9.83 -6.45 4.27
N VAL A 68 10.97 -6.98 4.75
CA VAL A 68 11.01 -8.07 5.73
C VAL A 68 10.49 -7.59 7.09
N GLY A 69 10.94 -6.43 7.58
CA GLY A 69 10.54 -5.88 8.86
C GLY A 69 9.07 -5.53 8.92
N SER A 70 8.55 -4.84 7.91
CA SER A 70 7.11 -4.57 7.77
C SER A 70 6.33 -5.87 7.59
N GLY A 71 6.83 -6.83 6.81
CA GLY A 71 6.21 -8.15 6.66
C GLY A 71 6.06 -8.89 8.00
N ILE A 72 7.13 -8.91 8.81
CA ILE A 72 7.10 -9.49 10.16
C ILE A 72 6.09 -8.75 11.05
N LEU A 73 6.07 -7.41 11.02
CA LEU A 73 5.07 -6.62 11.75
C LEU A 73 3.64 -6.97 11.30
N GLY A 74 3.39 -7.11 10.00
CA GLY A 74 2.09 -7.53 9.47
C GLY A 74 1.68 -8.92 9.96
N MET A 75 2.62 -9.87 9.96
CA MET A 75 2.41 -11.21 10.49
C MET A 75 2.13 -11.20 12.00
N LEU A 76 2.86 -10.38 12.78
CA LEU A 76 2.61 -10.22 14.22
C LEU A 76 1.21 -9.66 14.49
N ILE A 77 0.78 -8.66 13.71
CA ILE A 77 -0.58 -8.10 13.81
C ILE A 77 -1.63 -9.17 13.51
N ASP A 78 -1.42 -9.99 12.47
CA ASP A 78 -2.33 -11.09 12.18
C ASP A 78 -2.37 -12.11 13.32
N VAL A 79 -1.23 -12.59 13.81
CA VAL A 79 -1.18 -13.61 14.89
C VAL A 79 -1.77 -13.08 16.20
N LEU A 80 -1.42 -11.86 16.59
CA LEU A 80 -1.75 -11.31 17.91
C LEU A 80 -3.18 -10.76 17.96
N VAL A 81 -3.69 -10.25 16.84
CA VAL A 81 -4.98 -9.56 16.80
C VAL A 81 -5.96 -10.26 15.86
N LEU A 82 -5.69 -10.29 14.56
CA LEU A 82 -6.68 -10.70 13.56
C LEU A 82 -7.07 -12.18 13.70
N LYS A 83 -6.09 -13.07 13.84
CA LYS A 83 -6.27 -14.50 14.09
C LYS A 83 -7.11 -14.76 15.34
N ARG A 84 -6.84 -14.05 16.44
CA ARG A 84 -7.59 -14.23 17.69
C ARG A 84 -9.05 -13.82 17.54
N LEU A 85 -9.31 -12.71 16.86
CA LEU A 85 -10.67 -12.23 16.59
C LEU A 85 -11.41 -13.15 15.60
N ARG A 86 -10.71 -13.64 14.57
CA ARG A 86 -11.23 -14.61 13.60
C ARG A 86 -11.65 -15.91 14.28
N LYS A 87 -10.83 -16.45 15.18
CA LYS A 87 -11.16 -17.66 15.97
C LYS A 87 -12.39 -17.48 16.87
N ARG A 88 -12.70 -16.25 17.28
CA ARG A 88 -13.88 -15.92 18.08
C ARG A 88 -15.12 -15.60 17.24
N ASN A 89 -15.05 -15.75 15.91
CA ASN A 89 -16.12 -15.36 14.97
C ASN A 89 -16.62 -13.92 15.21
N ALA A 90 -15.70 -13.01 15.50
CA ALA A 90 -16.04 -11.61 15.75
C ALA A 90 -16.66 -10.97 14.48
N PRO A 91 -17.73 -10.16 14.62
CA PRO A 91 -18.28 -9.36 13.53
C PRO A 91 -17.21 -8.52 12.81
N HIS A 92 -17.39 -8.27 11.51
CA HIS A 92 -16.41 -7.63 10.62
C HIS A 92 -15.93 -6.25 11.09
N LEU A 93 -16.75 -5.53 11.86
CA LEU A 93 -16.39 -4.23 12.43
C LEU A 93 -15.36 -4.33 13.58
N ILE A 94 -15.36 -5.43 14.34
CA ILE A 94 -14.49 -5.58 15.52
C ILE A 94 -13.00 -5.64 15.11
N PRO A 95 -12.58 -6.43 14.10
CA PRO A 95 -11.22 -6.38 13.59
C PRO A 95 -10.79 -4.99 13.11
N MET A 96 -11.68 -4.21 12.49
CA MET A 96 -11.36 -2.83 12.07
C MET A 96 -11.01 -1.96 13.27
N ILE A 97 -11.87 -1.95 14.30
CA ILE A 97 -11.64 -1.20 15.55
C ILE A 97 -10.34 -1.64 16.23
N ALA A 98 -10.09 -2.95 16.30
CA ALA A 98 -8.86 -3.47 16.88
C ALA A 98 -7.61 -2.99 16.11
N THR A 99 -7.67 -2.97 14.77
CA THR A 99 -6.56 -2.47 13.94
C THR A 99 -6.34 -0.96 14.05
N ILE A 100 -7.38 -0.17 14.37
CA ILE A 100 -7.20 1.24 14.75
C ILE A 100 -6.39 1.34 16.04
N GLY A 101 -6.72 0.52 17.06
CA GLY A 101 -5.94 0.45 18.30
C GLY A 101 -4.47 0.10 18.05
N VAL A 102 -4.21 -0.90 17.20
CA VAL A 102 -2.85 -1.26 16.77
C VAL A 102 -2.17 -0.09 16.06
N ALA A 103 -2.87 0.60 15.16
CA ALA A 103 -2.34 1.76 14.45
C ALA A 103 -1.90 2.86 15.43
N ILE A 104 -2.72 3.15 16.45
CA ILE A 104 -2.41 4.13 17.49
C ILE A 104 -1.16 3.71 18.27
N VAL A 105 -1.07 2.45 18.70
CA VAL A 105 0.11 1.92 19.41
C VAL A 105 1.37 2.05 18.57
N LEU A 106 1.32 1.65 17.29
CA LEU A 106 2.47 1.74 16.39
C LEU A 106 2.85 3.19 16.08
N ASN A 107 1.88 4.07 15.82
CA ASN A 107 2.15 5.49 15.54
C ASN A 107 2.82 6.17 16.74
N ASN A 108 2.26 6.02 17.94
CA ASN A 108 2.82 6.63 19.14
C ASN A 108 4.13 5.93 19.57
N GLY A 109 4.25 4.62 19.38
CA GLY A 109 5.49 3.88 19.64
C GLY A 109 6.63 4.38 18.78
N MET A 110 6.42 4.54 17.47
CA MET A 110 7.44 5.11 16.59
C MET A 110 7.75 6.57 16.90
N GLN A 111 6.74 7.38 17.20
CA GLN A 111 6.96 8.77 17.61
C GLN A 111 7.76 8.86 18.93
N GLY A 112 7.52 7.95 19.88
CA GLY A 112 8.29 7.89 21.12
C GLY A 112 9.74 7.45 20.94
N VAL A 113 10.01 6.55 19.99
CA VAL A 113 11.38 6.05 19.71
C VAL A 113 12.18 7.01 18.84
N PHE A 114 11.56 7.62 17.82
CA PHE A 114 12.24 8.44 16.81
C PHE A 114 12.00 9.95 16.97
N GLY A 115 11.14 10.37 17.89
CA GLY A 115 10.76 11.76 18.06
C GLY A 115 9.64 12.21 17.12
N ALA A 116 9.20 13.45 17.31
CA ALA A 116 8.15 14.08 16.51
C ALA A 116 8.68 14.76 15.23
N GLU A 117 10.00 14.80 15.06
CA GLU A 117 10.65 15.56 13.99
C GLU A 117 10.60 14.83 12.64
N THR A 118 10.63 15.62 11.57
CA THR A 118 10.77 15.10 10.21
C THR A 118 12.24 14.80 9.96
N ILE A 119 12.54 13.54 9.65
CA ILE A 119 13.88 13.08 9.33
C ILE A 119 13.98 12.88 7.82
N ARG A 120 15.11 13.26 7.22
CA ARG A 120 15.34 13.19 5.78
C ARG A 120 16.39 12.11 5.48
N PHE A 121 16.36 11.58 4.26
CA PHE A 121 17.43 10.69 3.82
C PHE A 121 18.71 11.51 3.58
N PRO A 122 19.90 10.97 3.94
CA PRO A 122 21.18 11.61 3.63
C PRO A 122 21.35 11.98 2.15
N ALA A 123 22.05 13.07 1.89
CA ALA A 123 22.41 13.47 0.52
C ALA A 123 23.35 12.42 -0.11
N GLY A 124 23.16 12.11 -1.39
CA GLY A 124 24.02 11.18 -2.15
C GLY A 124 23.62 9.69 -2.14
N ILE A 125 22.51 9.31 -1.47
CA ILE A 125 22.02 7.92 -1.50
C ILE A 125 21.38 7.56 -2.83
N THR A 126 20.74 8.54 -3.46
CA THR A 126 20.28 8.47 -4.83
C THR A 126 21.11 9.41 -5.68
N PRO A 127 21.52 9.01 -6.91
CA PRO A 127 22.13 9.94 -7.83
C PRO A 127 21.20 11.15 -8.02
N ASP A 128 21.72 12.36 -7.79
CA ASP A 128 21.01 13.61 -8.10
C ASP A 128 20.96 13.88 -9.61
N ASP A 129 21.49 12.95 -10.41
CA ASP A 129 21.46 12.98 -11.86
C ASP A 129 20.01 13.02 -12.35
N ALA A 130 19.63 14.17 -12.91
CA ALA A 130 18.41 14.30 -13.68
C ALA A 130 18.74 13.95 -15.14
N LEU A 131 18.04 12.95 -15.68
CA LEU A 131 18.09 12.66 -17.11
C LEU A 131 17.20 13.66 -17.83
N GLU A 132 17.79 14.48 -18.68
CA GLU A 132 17.06 15.35 -19.60
C GLU A 132 16.64 14.54 -20.83
N ILE A 133 15.39 14.09 -20.86
CA ILE A 133 14.81 13.41 -22.03
C ILE A 133 13.82 14.36 -22.65
N GLY A 134 14.17 14.96 -23.80
CA GLY A 134 13.24 15.79 -24.58
C GLY A 134 12.70 17.04 -23.85
N GLY A 135 13.44 17.61 -22.90
CA GLY A 135 12.98 18.76 -22.10
C GLY A 135 12.20 18.38 -20.83
N MET A 136 12.13 17.09 -20.50
CA MET A 136 11.67 16.60 -19.20
C MET A 136 12.87 16.37 -18.27
N HIS A 137 12.81 16.92 -17.05
CA HIS A 137 13.74 16.54 -15.98
C HIS A 137 13.16 15.33 -15.25
N VAL A 138 13.67 14.14 -15.56
CA VAL A 138 13.30 12.90 -14.88
C VAL A 138 14.42 12.49 -13.95
N THR A 139 14.13 12.36 -12.66
CA THR A 139 15.12 11.93 -11.67
C THR A 139 15.31 10.41 -11.73
N VAL A 140 16.53 9.93 -11.44
CA VAL A 140 16.81 8.50 -11.28
C VAL A 140 15.89 7.87 -10.20
N MET A 141 15.50 8.65 -9.20
CA MET A 141 14.57 8.22 -8.16
C MET A 141 13.17 7.92 -8.71
N GLU A 142 12.59 8.79 -9.54
CA GLU A 142 11.28 8.56 -10.16
C GLU A 142 11.28 7.31 -11.04
N LEU A 143 12.33 7.13 -11.85
CA LEU A 143 12.50 5.91 -12.65
C LEU A 143 12.59 4.66 -11.77
N THR A 144 13.30 4.76 -10.65
CA THR A 144 13.42 3.66 -9.68
C THR A 144 12.07 3.34 -9.05
N ILE A 145 11.30 4.34 -8.64
CA ILE A 145 9.95 4.17 -8.08
C ILE A 145 9.05 3.48 -9.10
N ILE A 146 9.02 3.97 -10.34
CA ILE A 146 8.22 3.40 -11.42
C ILE A 146 8.63 1.94 -11.66
N PHE A 147 9.93 1.69 -11.85
CA PHE A 147 10.45 0.35 -12.15
C PHE A 147 10.15 -0.66 -11.04
N VAL A 148 10.50 -0.32 -9.79
CA VAL A 148 10.26 -1.20 -8.63
C VAL A 148 8.76 -1.45 -8.45
N SER A 149 7.94 -0.42 -8.61
CA SER A 149 6.49 -0.57 -8.47
C SER A 149 5.92 -1.48 -9.54
N PHE A 150 6.20 -1.24 -10.82
CA PHE A 150 5.72 -2.11 -11.90
C PHE A 150 6.26 -3.54 -11.77
N ALA A 151 7.51 -3.72 -11.33
CA ALA A 151 8.07 -5.05 -11.08
C ALA A 151 7.29 -5.80 -9.99
N LEU A 152 7.01 -5.16 -8.84
CA LEU A 152 6.24 -5.76 -7.75
C LEU A 152 4.78 -6.02 -8.13
N MET A 153 4.16 -5.07 -8.83
CA MET A 153 2.80 -5.20 -9.38
C MET A 153 2.71 -6.40 -10.33
N ALA A 154 3.66 -6.52 -11.26
CA ALA A 154 3.73 -7.63 -12.21
C ALA A 154 3.99 -8.97 -11.49
N ALA A 155 4.91 -9.00 -10.52
CA ALA A 155 5.22 -10.18 -9.73
C ALA A 155 4.00 -10.67 -8.94
N LEU A 156 3.26 -9.76 -8.29
CA LEU A 156 2.04 -10.11 -7.57
C LEU A 156 0.95 -10.57 -8.53
N MET A 157 0.75 -9.88 -9.66
CA MET A 157 -0.25 -10.26 -10.66
C MET A 157 0.04 -11.65 -11.26
N TYR A 158 1.30 -11.93 -11.56
CA TYR A 158 1.76 -13.23 -12.03
C TYR A 158 1.51 -14.31 -10.99
N THR A 159 1.92 -14.06 -9.74
CA THR A 159 1.70 -14.97 -8.61
C THR A 159 0.23 -15.30 -8.47
N MET A 160 -0.64 -14.29 -8.52
CA MET A 160 -2.08 -14.49 -8.40
C MET A 160 -2.65 -15.26 -9.59
N LYS A 161 -2.34 -14.90 -10.83
CA LYS A 161 -2.97 -15.53 -12.00
C LYS A 161 -2.43 -16.92 -12.33
N LYS A 162 -1.13 -17.15 -12.16
CA LYS A 162 -0.43 -18.30 -12.76
C LYS A 162 0.09 -19.33 -11.76
N THR A 163 0.12 -19.03 -10.46
CA THR A 163 0.72 -19.97 -9.47
C THR A 163 -0.32 -20.74 -8.65
N GLN A 164 0.12 -21.84 -8.03
CA GLN A 164 -0.70 -22.63 -7.10
C GLN A 164 -1.12 -21.81 -5.87
N LEU A 165 -0.22 -20.97 -5.36
CA LEU A 165 -0.48 -20.04 -4.26
C LEU A 165 -1.65 -19.12 -4.61
N GLY A 166 -1.65 -18.53 -5.81
CA GLY A 166 -2.74 -17.69 -6.29
C GLY A 166 -4.09 -18.41 -6.40
N ARG A 167 -4.09 -19.71 -6.76
CA ARG A 167 -5.31 -20.54 -6.75
C ARG A 167 -5.80 -20.78 -5.32
N ALA A 168 -4.89 -21.09 -4.39
CA ALA A 168 -5.22 -21.31 -2.99
C ALA A 168 -5.80 -20.04 -2.32
N LEU A 169 -5.21 -18.87 -2.57
CA LEU A 169 -5.73 -17.60 -2.04
C LEU A 169 -7.14 -17.27 -2.57
N ARG A 170 -7.40 -17.51 -3.86
CA ARG A 170 -8.75 -17.33 -4.42
C ARG A 170 -9.77 -18.31 -3.81
N ALA A 171 -9.38 -19.56 -3.60
CA ALA A 171 -10.24 -20.54 -2.93
C ALA A 171 -10.58 -20.13 -1.49
N ILE A 172 -9.59 -19.57 -0.76
CA ILE A 172 -9.80 -19.02 0.58
C ILE A 172 -10.73 -17.80 0.54
N ALA A 173 -10.56 -16.91 -0.44
CA ALA A 173 -11.41 -15.72 -0.60
C ALA A 173 -12.89 -16.09 -0.86
N GLU A 174 -13.17 -17.21 -1.51
CA GLU A 174 -14.54 -17.71 -1.70
C GLU A 174 -15.11 -18.36 -0.43
N SER A 175 -14.38 -19.30 0.17
CA SER A 175 -14.80 -19.96 1.40
C SER A 175 -13.60 -20.54 2.16
N PRO A 176 -13.15 -19.88 3.24
CA PRO A 176 -12.07 -20.42 4.08
C PRO A 176 -12.39 -21.80 4.65
N LYS A 177 -13.67 -22.03 4.99
CA LYS A 177 -14.14 -23.31 5.53
C LYS A 177 -14.04 -24.44 4.49
N ALA A 178 -14.51 -24.19 3.26
CA ALA A 178 -14.40 -25.19 2.18
C ALA A 178 -12.94 -25.46 1.81
N ALA A 179 -12.12 -24.40 1.72
CA ALA A 179 -10.69 -24.52 1.46
C ALA A 179 -9.97 -25.41 2.50
N SER A 180 -10.30 -25.25 3.79
CA SER A 180 -9.72 -26.10 4.85
C SER A 180 -10.12 -27.58 4.74
N LEU A 181 -11.33 -27.88 4.26
CA LEU A 181 -11.78 -29.26 4.04
C LEU A 181 -11.08 -29.93 2.86
N LEU A 182 -10.59 -29.12 1.90
CA LEU A 182 -9.78 -29.58 0.78
C LEU A 182 -8.28 -29.68 1.11
N GLY A 183 -7.91 -29.59 2.39
CA GLY A 183 -6.52 -29.73 2.86
C GLY A 183 -5.66 -28.48 2.67
N ILE A 184 -6.24 -27.33 2.30
CA ILE A 184 -5.50 -26.07 2.19
C ILE A 184 -5.20 -25.54 3.59
N ASN A 185 -3.93 -25.24 3.87
CA ASN A 185 -3.53 -24.59 5.12
C ASN A 185 -3.91 -23.10 5.12
N VAL A 186 -5.19 -22.84 5.40
CA VAL A 186 -5.79 -21.50 5.42
C VAL A 186 -5.03 -20.56 6.35
N GLU A 187 -4.66 -21.04 7.53
CA GLU A 187 -3.99 -20.22 8.54
C GLU A 187 -2.57 -19.80 8.10
N GLY A 188 -1.81 -20.71 7.49
CA GLY A 188 -0.51 -20.39 6.90
C GLY A 188 -0.63 -19.37 5.76
N LEU A 189 -1.68 -19.50 4.94
CA LEU A 189 -1.94 -18.57 3.84
C LEU A 189 -2.39 -17.18 4.34
N PHE A 190 -3.13 -17.07 5.45
CA PHE A 190 -3.43 -15.78 6.07
C PHE A 190 -2.17 -15.06 6.59
N LEU A 191 -1.26 -15.80 7.20
CA LEU A 191 0.02 -15.26 7.67
C LEU A 191 0.88 -14.78 6.51
N LEU A 192 1.00 -15.60 5.46
CA LEU A 192 1.73 -15.25 4.24
C LEU A 192 1.13 -14.02 3.55
N THR A 193 -0.20 -13.95 3.46
CA THR A 193 -0.91 -12.81 2.88
C THR A 193 -0.63 -11.54 3.67
N SER A 194 -0.70 -11.62 5.01
CA SER A 194 -0.42 -10.48 5.89
C SER A 194 1.03 -10.03 5.79
N PHE A 195 1.97 -10.97 5.68
CA PHE A 195 3.39 -10.68 5.45
C PHE A 195 3.61 -9.96 4.12
N VAL A 196 3.11 -10.52 3.01
CA VAL A 196 3.31 -9.95 1.67
C VAL A 196 2.64 -8.58 1.55
N ALA A 197 1.43 -8.44 2.06
CA ALA A 197 0.73 -7.16 2.07
C ALA A 197 1.53 -6.09 2.83
N ALA A 198 1.95 -6.41 4.05
CA ALA A 198 2.72 -5.49 4.88
C ALA A 198 4.10 -5.19 4.29
N ALA A 199 4.75 -6.15 3.62
CA ALA A 199 5.99 -5.93 2.90
C ALA A 199 5.81 -4.94 1.74
N LEU A 200 4.75 -5.07 0.95
CA LEU A 200 4.41 -4.10 -0.11
C LEU A 200 4.13 -2.71 0.47
N GLY A 201 3.41 -2.64 1.59
CA GLY A 201 3.18 -1.40 2.33
C GLY A 201 4.49 -0.77 2.86
N GLY A 202 5.41 -1.58 3.39
CA GLY A 202 6.72 -1.11 3.84
C GLY A 202 7.55 -0.52 2.70
N ILE A 203 7.63 -1.24 1.57
CA ILE A 203 8.32 -0.77 0.36
C ILE A 203 7.70 0.54 -0.13
N ALA A 204 6.37 0.62 -0.22
CA ALA A 204 5.68 1.85 -0.60
C ALA A 204 6.00 3.01 0.37
N GLY A 205 6.19 2.71 1.65
CA GLY A 205 6.62 3.66 2.68
C GLY A 205 8.03 4.21 2.43
N VAL A 206 8.97 3.35 2.04
CA VAL A 206 10.31 3.78 1.65
C VAL A 206 10.24 4.64 0.40
N LEU A 207 9.50 4.20 -0.63
CA LEU A 207 9.38 4.93 -1.89
C LEU A 207 8.72 6.31 -1.71
N ILE A 208 7.69 6.45 -0.85
CA ILE A 208 7.15 7.78 -0.56
C ILE A 208 8.17 8.63 0.20
N GLY A 209 8.87 8.06 1.18
CA GLY A 209 9.81 8.79 2.03
C GLY A 209 10.98 9.34 1.22
N LEU A 210 11.42 8.56 0.24
CA LEU A 210 12.38 8.97 -0.78
C LEU A 210 11.79 10.07 -1.67
N TYR A 211 10.61 9.84 -2.26
CA TYR A 211 9.96 10.80 -3.16
C TYR A 211 9.71 12.18 -2.53
N SER A 212 9.24 12.23 -1.27
CA SER A 212 9.03 13.48 -0.54
C SER A 212 10.26 13.96 0.22
N ASN A 213 11.36 13.20 0.20
CA ASN A 213 12.57 13.40 1.00
C ASN A 213 12.27 13.79 2.46
N ALA A 214 11.31 13.08 3.05
CA ALA A 214 10.76 13.37 4.37
C ALA A 214 10.07 12.12 4.93
N VAL A 215 10.52 11.69 6.10
CA VAL A 215 9.90 10.63 6.90
C VAL A 215 9.53 11.27 8.24
N PHE A 216 8.24 11.26 8.56
CA PHE A 216 7.72 11.88 9.77
C PHE A 216 6.66 10.98 10.43
N PRO A 217 6.43 11.12 11.74
CA PRO A 217 5.42 10.33 12.42
C PRO A 217 4.05 10.61 11.81
N LEU A 218 3.18 9.60 11.76
CA LEU A 218 1.83 9.68 11.18
C LEU A 218 1.77 9.84 9.66
N MET A 219 2.88 9.82 8.92
CA MET A 219 2.86 9.90 7.45
C MET A 219 2.03 8.79 6.77
N GLY A 220 1.77 7.69 7.48
CA GLY A 220 0.91 6.62 7.03
C GLY A 220 -0.59 6.92 7.06
N GLN A 221 -1.07 7.88 7.86
CA GLN A 221 -2.49 8.25 7.94
C GLN A 221 -3.05 8.86 6.65
N PRO A 222 -2.43 9.90 6.05
CA PRO A 222 -2.92 10.45 4.79
C PRO A 222 -2.86 9.40 3.67
N MET A 223 -1.83 8.53 3.68
CA MET A 223 -1.73 7.42 2.75
C MET A 223 -2.86 6.40 2.95
N LEU A 224 -3.23 6.09 4.19
CA LEU A 224 -4.34 5.18 4.49
C LEU A 224 -5.67 5.70 3.94
N HIS A 225 -5.98 6.99 4.12
CA HIS A 225 -7.20 7.58 3.56
C HIS A 225 -7.25 7.45 2.04
N LYS A 226 -6.13 7.73 1.36
CA LYS A 226 -6.01 7.59 -0.09
C LYS A 226 -6.11 6.14 -0.54
N GLY A 227 -5.45 5.22 0.17
CA GLY A 227 -5.51 3.79 -0.13
C GLY A 227 -6.91 3.22 -0.01
N ILE A 228 -7.67 3.60 1.03
CA ILE A 228 -9.09 3.23 1.16
C ILE A 228 -9.87 3.71 -0.06
N ALA A 229 -9.69 4.98 -0.45
CA ALA A 229 -10.30 5.53 -1.66
C ALA A 229 -9.95 4.68 -2.90
N VAL A 230 -8.67 4.40 -3.13
CA VAL A 230 -8.20 3.62 -4.27
C VAL A 230 -8.83 2.23 -4.32
N ILE A 231 -8.95 1.53 -3.19
CA ILE A 231 -9.55 0.19 -3.16
C ILE A 231 -11.04 0.25 -3.47
N ILE A 232 -11.76 1.22 -2.91
CA ILE A 232 -13.19 1.39 -3.20
C ILE A 232 -13.38 1.71 -4.69
N LEU A 233 -12.58 2.62 -5.24
CA LEU A 233 -12.58 2.96 -6.66
C LEU A 233 -12.22 1.77 -7.54
N GLY A 234 -11.21 0.99 -7.17
CA GLY A 234 -10.77 -0.18 -7.92
C GLY A 234 -11.80 -1.32 -7.92
N GLY A 235 -12.62 -1.40 -6.88
CA GLY A 235 -13.45 -2.56 -6.55
C GLY A 235 -12.76 -3.37 -5.47
N MET A 236 -13.39 -3.46 -4.29
CA MET A 236 -12.74 -4.04 -3.11
C MET A 236 -12.30 -5.49 -3.35
N GLY A 237 -11.02 -5.78 -3.09
CA GLY A 237 -10.45 -7.11 -3.28
C GLY A 237 -9.99 -7.42 -4.71
N ASP A 238 -10.18 -6.53 -5.69
CA ASP A 238 -9.65 -6.70 -7.04
C ASP A 238 -8.27 -6.03 -7.20
N ILE A 239 -7.25 -6.87 -7.41
CA ILE A 239 -5.85 -6.46 -7.57
C ILE A 239 -5.65 -5.57 -8.79
N ARG A 240 -6.37 -5.81 -9.90
CA ARG A 240 -6.25 -4.98 -11.12
C ARG A 240 -6.89 -3.62 -10.91
N GLY A 241 -8.04 -3.62 -10.26
CA GLY A 241 -8.73 -2.41 -9.85
C GLY A 241 -7.88 -1.52 -8.95
N ALA A 242 -7.20 -2.10 -7.96
CA ALA A 242 -6.30 -1.36 -7.07
C ALA A 242 -5.12 -0.70 -7.82
N MET A 243 -4.53 -1.38 -8.80
CA MET A 243 -3.44 -0.82 -9.61
C MET A 243 -3.90 0.38 -10.43
N ILE A 244 -5.01 0.21 -11.17
CA ILE A 244 -5.53 1.27 -12.05
C ILE A 244 -6.09 2.42 -11.21
N GLY A 245 -6.77 2.12 -10.10
CA GLY A 245 -7.28 3.13 -9.18
C GLY A 245 -6.16 3.96 -8.53
N GLY A 246 -5.03 3.33 -8.18
CA GLY A 246 -3.88 4.02 -7.58
C GLY A 246 -3.22 4.96 -8.57
N LEU A 247 -3.01 4.48 -9.80
CA LEU A 247 -2.55 5.32 -10.90
C LEU A 247 -3.53 6.47 -11.17
N PHE A 248 -4.81 6.17 -11.31
CA PHE A 248 -5.84 7.20 -11.54
C PHE A 248 -5.83 8.28 -10.47
N LEU A 249 -5.77 7.90 -9.19
CA LEU A 249 -5.72 8.86 -8.09
C LEU A 249 -4.43 9.71 -8.14
N GLY A 250 -3.27 9.10 -8.42
CA GLY A 250 -2.01 9.83 -8.58
C GLY A 250 -2.05 10.85 -9.73
N PHE A 251 -2.65 10.49 -10.86
CA PHE A 251 -2.85 11.40 -11.99
C PHE A 251 -3.82 12.54 -11.66
N ALA A 252 -4.97 12.23 -11.06
CA ALA A 252 -5.93 13.23 -10.62
C ALA A 252 -5.29 14.23 -9.64
N GLU A 253 -4.46 13.74 -8.74
CA GLU A 253 -3.79 14.53 -7.72
C GLU A 253 -2.76 15.50 -8.31
N VAL A 254 -1.84 14.99 -9.13
CA VAL A 254 -0.76 15.81 -9.70
C VAL A 254 -1.32 16.82 -10.71
N LEU A 255 -2.30 16.45 -11.52
CA LEU A 255 -2.96 17.38 -12.44
C LEU A 255 -3.79 18.43 -11.69
N SER A 256 -4.42 18.08 -10.57
CA SER A 256 -5.11 19.06 -9.73
C SER A 256 -4.16 20.11 -9.17
N VAL A 257 -3.01 19.69 -8.64
CA VAL A 257 -1.97 20.61 -8.15
C VAL A 257 -1.49 21.55 -9.26
N ALA A 258 -1.34 21.03 -10.48
CA ALA A 258 -0.87 21.76 -11.64
C ALA A 258 -1.84 22.83 -12.17
N TYR A 259 -3.13 22.51 -12.22
CA TYR A 259 -4.12 23.32 -12.94
C TYR A 259 -5.13 24.04 -12.03
N VAL A 260 -5.39 23.51 -10.83
CA VAL A 260 -6.38 24.06 -9.89
C VAL A 260 -5.69 24.71 -8.68
N GLY A 261 -4.63 24.08 -8.19
CA GLY A 261 -3.85 24.56 -7.05
C GLY A 261 -3.70 23.51 -5.96
N SER A 262 -2.59 23.59 -5.21
CA SER A 262 -2.20 22.57 -4.22
C SER A 262 -3.18 22.39 -3.06
N THR A 263 -3.94 23.43 -2.70
CA THR A 263 -4.93 23.39 -1.61
C THR A 263 -6.17 22.57 -1.97
N MET A 264 -6.54 22.53 -3.24
CA MET A 264 -7.71 21.79 -3.75
C MET A 264 -7.37 20.36 -4.16
N ARG A 265 -6.12 19.94 -3.98
CA ARG A 265 -5.59 18.64 -4.37
C ARG A 265 -6.47 17.48 -3.92
N ASP A 266 -6.68 17.35 -2.61
CA ASP A 266 -7.45 16.24 -2.06
C ASP A 266 -8.94 16.38 -2.39
N ALA A 267 -9.49 17.61 -2.41
CA ALA A 267 -10.88 17.86 -2.78
C ALA A 267 -11.20 17.39 -4.21
N VAL A 268 -10.34 17.68 -5.18
CA VAL A 268 -10.50 17.23 -6.57
C VAL A 268 -10.32 15.72 -6.68
N ALA A 269 -9.29 15.16 -6.03
CA ALA A 269 -9.02 13.72 -6.11
C ALA A 269 -10.18 12.88 -5.52
N PHE A 270 -10.66 13.22 -4.33
CA PHE A 270 -11.81 12.55 -3.72
C PHE A 270 -13.14 12.90 -4.40
N GLY A 271 -13.29 14.11 -4.94
CA GLY A 271 -14.47 14.52 -5.70
C GLY A 271 -14.62 13.71 -7.00
N LEU A 272 -13.54 13.54 -7.77
CA LEU A 272 -13.53 12.69 -8.97
C LEU A 272 -13.86 11.24 -8.62
N LEU A 273 -13.31 10.73 -7.52
CA LEU A 273 -13.64 9.40 -7.02
C LEU A 273 -15.13 9.26 -6.69
N PHE A 274 -15.72 10.25 -6.02
CA PHE A 274 -17.15 10.26 -5.71
C PHE A 274 -18.01 10.25 -6.98
N LEU A 275 -17.65 11.04 -7.99
CA LEU A 275 -18.33 11.06 -9.28
C LEU A 275 -18.27 9.69 -9.98
N ILE A 276 -17.10 9.04 -9.98
CA ILE A 276 -16.96 7.71 -10.57
C ILE A 276 -17.81 6.69 -9.82
N LEU A 277 -17.85 6.73 -8.48
CA LEU A 277 -18.68 5.82 -7.69
C LEU A 277 -20.18 6.07 -7.88
N LEU A 278 -20.60 7.30 -8.16
CA LEU A 278 -21.99 7.62 -8.49
C LEU A 278 -22.42 6.95 -9.81
N VAL A 279 -21.52 6.89 -10.79
CA VAL A 279 -21.76 6.21 -12.07
C VAL A 279 -21.54 4.69 -11.97
N ARG A 280 -20.58 4.25 -11.16
CA ARG A 280 -20.19 2.85 -10.96
C ARG A 280 -19.98 2.53 -9.47
N PRO A 281 -21.05 2.22 -8.71
CA PRO A 281 -20.99 2.01 -7.27
C PRO A 281 -20.20 0.77 -6.84
N GLN A 282 -19.91 -0.13 -7.77
CA GLN A 282 -19.07 -1.32 -7.52
C GLN A 282 -17.57 -1.04 -7.72
N GLY A 283 -17.20 0.18 -8.11
CA GLY A 283 -15.86 0.51 -8.56
C GLY A 283 -15.63 0.14 -10.04
N LEU A 284 -14.40 0.33 -10.50
CA LEU A 284 -13.97 0.14 -11.89
C LEU A 284 -14.03 -1.33 -12.33
N PHE A 285 -13.64 -2.24 -11.43
CA PHE A 285 -13.55 -3.68 -11.70
C PHE A 285 -14.29 -4.55 -10.67
N GLY A 286 -15.13 -3.96 -9.81
CA GLY A 286 -15.95 -4.74 -8.88
C GLY A 286 -16.88 -5.68 -9.63
N LYS A 287 -16.90 -6.94 -9.22
CA LYS A 287 -17.89 -7.90 -9.69
C LYS A 287 -19.16 -7.73 -8.88
N VAL A 288 -20.32 -7.77 -9.56
CA VAL A 288 -21.60 -8.00 -8.91
C VAL A 288 -21.49 -9.37 -8.24
N LEU A 289 -21.20 -9.42 -6.94
CA LEU A 289 -21.46 -10.62 -6.16
C LEU A 289 -22.98 -10.73 -6.10
N GLU A 290 -23.56 -11.46 -7.05
CA GLU A 290 -24.87 -12.08 -6.86
C GLU A 290 -24.72 -12.95 -5.61
N ARG A 291 -25.12 -12.39 -4.47
CA ARG A 291 -25.36 -13.16 -3.27
C ARG A 291 -26.52 -14.09 -3.62
N LYS A 292 -26.20 -15.32 -4.04
CA LYS A 292 -27.19 -16.40 -4.08
C LYS A 292 -27.69 -16.56 -2.64
N ALA A 293 -28.92 -16.11 -2.44
CA ALA A 293 -29.71 -16.34 -1.25
C ALA A 293 -29.86 -17.85 -0.99
#